data_AF-A0A7G8VEV0-F1
#
_entry.id   AF-A0A7G8VEV0-F1
#
_cell.length_a   1.000
_cell.length_b   1.000
_cell.length_c   1.000
_cell.angle_alpha   90.00
_cell.angle_beta   90.00
_cell.angle_gamma   90.00
#
_symmetry.space_group_name_H-M   'P 1'
#
loop_
_entity.id
_entity.type
_entity.pdbx_description
1 polymer ?
#
loop_
_entity_poly.entity_id
_entity_poly.type
_entity_poly.pdbx_seq_one_letter_code
_entity_poly.pdbx_strand_id
1 'polypeptide(L)'
;MRTLAASALFLFAAGMHTGSASAQSLSCGGTLSSVGDSKFSVTQRCGEPVSKEFVCVPRPQVIWVPSNYPGAPAQQIVTQQCVPMEDWVYNRGQGNFLGIVRFYNGAVESVRDGERVR
;
A
#
# COMPACT_ATOMS: atom_id res chain seq x y z
N MET A 1 8.52 -27.44 59.56
CA MET A 1 7.05 -27.30 59.46
C MET A 1 6.70 -25.86 59.77
N ARG A 2 6.14 -24.99 58.94
CA ARG A 2 5.78 -24.92 57.52
C ARG A 2 6.02 -23.44 57.16
N THR A 3 6.89 -23.19 56.20
CA THR A 3 7.04 -21.88 55.56
C THR A 3 5.76 -21.60 54.77
N LEU A 4 5.05 -20.51 55.07
CA LEU A 4 3.98 -20.02 54.20
C LEU A 4 4.48 -18.75 53.53
N ALA A 5 4.91 -18.94 52.28
CA ALA A 5 5.21 -17.91 51.33
C ALA A 5 3.94 -17.08 51.08
N ALA A 6 4.03 -15.76 51.28
CA ALA A 6 3.05 -14.82 50.74
C ALA A 6 3.68 -14.21 49.48
N SER A 7 3.20 -14.72 48.35
CA SER A 7 3.63 -14.46 46.99
C SER A 7 3.80 -12.97 46.68
N ALA A 8 5.00 -12.60 46.26
CA ALA A 8 5.27 -11.34 45.60
C ALA A 8 4.48 -11.28 44.29
N LEU A 9 3.53 -10.36 44.21
CA LEU A 9 2.75 -10.07 43.00
C LEU A 9 3.66 -9.34 41.99
N PHE A 10 4.49 -10.08 41.29
CA PHE A 10 5.33 -9.57 40.20
C PHE A 10 4.48 -9.36 38.94
N LEU A 11 4.22 -8.08 38.64
CA LEU A 11 4.24 -7.44 37.32
C LEU A 11 3.97 -8.34 36.09
N PHE A 12 2.78 -8.20 35.50
CA PHE A 12 2.58 -8.46 34.07
C PHE A 12 1.66 -7.39 33.47
N ALA A 13 2.15 -6.14 33.42
CA ALA A 13 1.61 -5.15 32.48
C ALA A 13 2.20 -5.45 31.09
N ALA A 14 1.73 -6.53 30.45
CA ALA A 14 2.00 -6.77 29.04
C ALA A 14 1.22 -5.72 28.24
N GLY A 15 1.87 -4.58 27.99
CA GLY A 15 1.35 -3.55 27.11
C GLY A 15 1.06 -4.16 25.74
N MET A 16 -0.22 -4.16 25.37
CA MET A 16 -0.64 -4.51 24.02
C MET A 16 -0.10 -3.44 23.07
N HIS A 17 1.06 -3.69 22.47
CA HIS A 17 1.51 -2.92 21.32
C HIS A 17 0.58 -3.22 20.16
N THR A 18 -0.49 -2.44 20.05
CA THR A 18 -1.30 -2.35 18.85
C THR A 18 -0.40 -1.80 17.75
N GLY A 19 -0.10 -2.62 16.74
CA GLY A 19 0.67 -2.17 15.58
C GLY A 19 -0.07 -1.03 14.90
N SER A 20 0.56 0.13 14.78
CA SER A 20 0.01 1.27 14.03
C SER A 20 0.02 0.96 12.54
N ALA A 21 -1.14 0.62 11.96
CA ALA A 21 -1.31 0.57 10.52
C ALA A 21 -1.36 2.01 9.98
N SER A 22 -0.32 2.46 9.30
CA SER A 22 -0.31 3.76 8.62
C SER A 22 -0.98 3.61 7.25
N ALA A 23 -2.22 4.09 7.14
CA ALA A 23 -2.89 4.23 5.85
C ALA A 23 -2.67 5.67 5.34
N GLN A 24 -1.83 5.84 4.32
CA GLN A 24 -1.70 7.12 3.63
C GLN A 24 -2.96 7.39 2.80
N SER A 25 -3.35 8.66 2.75
CA SER A 25 -4.59 9.09 2.12
C SER A 25 -4.41 10.46 1.49
N LEU A 26 -5.19 10.76 0.45
CA LEU A 26 -5.15 12.02 -0.25
C LEU A 26 -6.12 12.99 0.41
N SER A 27 -5.61 14.11 0.92
CA SER A 27 -6.44 15.20 1.46
C SER A 27 -6.89 16.14 0.33
N CYS A 28 -8.20 16.37 0.26
CA CYS A 28 -8.88 17.11 -0.80
C CYS A 28 -9.77 18.19 -0.18
N GLY A 29 -9.15 19.18 0.48
CA GLY A 29 -9.84 20.37 0.99
C GLY A 29 -10.91 20.09 2.05
N GLY A 30 -10.66 19.13 2.94
CA GLY A 30 -11.60 18.74 4.01
C GLY A 30 -12.26 17.38 3.80
N THR A 31 -12.14 16.81 2.61
CA THR A 31 -12.45 15.41 2.35
C THR A 31 -11.18 14.59 2.19
N LEU A 32 -11.32 13.28 2.32
CA LEU A 32 -10.22 12.34 2.19
C LEU A 32 -10.55 11.31 1.11
N SER A 33 -9.55 10.94 0.32
CA SER A 33 -9.59 9.74 -0.53
C SER A 33 -8.57 8.73 -0.07
N SER A 34 -8.98 7.47 0.03
CA SER A 34 -8.23 6.38 0.63
C SER A 34 -8.15 5.16 -0.29
N VAL A 35 -7.31 4.19 0.07
CA VAL A 35 -7.23 2.89 -0.62
C VAL A 35 -8.63 2.28 -0.76
N GLY A 36 -8.94 1.80 -1.97
CA GLY A 36 -10.24 1.25 -2.34
C GLY A 36 -11.23 2.25 -2.95
N ASP A 37 -11.04 3.56 -2.81
CA ASP A 37 -11.91 4.54 -3.47
C ASP A 37 -11.82 4.39 -5.00
N SER A 38 -12.95 4.58 -5.69
CA SER A 38 -12.99 4.55 -7.16
C SER A 38 -12.34 5.80 -7.76
N LYS A 39 -11.86 5.72 -9.00
CA LYS A 39 -11.41 6.91 -9.76
C LYS A 39 -12.45 8.02 -9.77
N PHE A 40 -13.72 7.69 -9.99
CA PHE A 40 -14.82 8.65 -10.02
C PHE A 40 -14.96 9.39 -8.69
N SER A 41 -14.95 8.67 -7.57
CA SER A 41 -15.04 9.30 -6.24
C SER A 41 -13.83 10.18 -5.93
N VAL A 42 -12.62 9.80 -6.37
CA VAL A 42 -11.44 10.65 -6.21
C VAL A 42 -11.60 11.94 -7.02
N THR A 43 -11.99 11.86 -8.29
CA THR A 43 -12.23 13.06 -9.12
C THR A 43 -13.33 13.94 -8.54
N GLN A 44 -14.41 13.36 -8.03
CA GLN A 44 -15.52 14.11 -7.44
C GLN A 44 -15.07 14.88 -6.19
N ARG A 45 -14.24 14.27 -5.33
CA ARG A 45 -13.76 14.89 -4.08
C ARG A 45 -12.60 15.85 -4.29
N CYS A 46 -11.69 15.52 -5.20
CA CYS A 46 -10.38 16.16 -5.33
C CYS A 46 -10.23 17.00 -6.61
N GLY A 47 -11.18 16.90 -7.53
CA GLY A 47 -11.09 17.51 -8.86
C GLY A 47 -10.21 16.73 -9.83
N GLU A 48 -9.90 17.36 -10.95
CA GLU A 48 -8.98 16.79 -11.95
C GLU A 48 -7.53 16.84 -11.44
N PRO A 49 -6.75 15.77 -11.62
CA PRO A 49 -5.33 15.77 -11.31
C PRO A 49 -4.54 16.62 -12.32
N VAL A 50 -3.33 17.04 -11.93
CA VAL A 50 -2.41 17.78 -12.81
C VAL A 50 -1.75 16.88 -13.86
N SER A 51 -1.62 15.59 -13.60
CA SER A 51 -1.18 14.59 -14.59
C SER A 51 -1.81 13.23 -14.33
N LYS A 52 -1.93 12.45 -15.41
CA LYS A 52 -2.39 11.04 -15.41
C LYS A 52 -1.45 10.26 -16.31
N GLU A 53 -0.80 9.25 -15.77
CA GLU A 53 0.20 8.45 -16.48
C GLU A 53 -0.07 6.97 -16.29
N PHE A 54 -0.02 6.20 -17.38
CA PHE A 54 0.02 4.74 -17.29
C PHE A 54 1.42 4.29 -16.89
N VAL A 55 1.51 3.46 -15.87
CA VAL A 55 2.77 2.96 -15.32
C VAL A 55 2.80 1.45 -15.30
N CYS A 56 4.00 0.91 -15.50
CA CYS A 56 4.29 -0.50 -15.35
C CYS A 56 4.81 -0.76 -13.94
N VAL A 57 4.03 -1.44 -13.09
CA VAL A 57 4.47 -1.81 -11.74
C VAL A 57 4.93 -3.27 -11.76
N PRO A 58 6.22 -3.55 -11.51
CA PRO A 58 6.73 -4.91 -11.49
C PRO A 58 6.16 -5.66 -10.28
N ARG A 59 5.48 -6.77 -10.53
CA ARG A 59 4.94 -7.65 -9.48
C ARG A 59 5.47 -9.07 -9.66
N PRO A 60 5.90 -9.72 -8.56
CA PRO A 60 6.38 -11.09 -8.62
C PRO A 60 5.22 -12.01 -8.98
N GLN A 61 5.49 -12.94 -9.88
CA GLN A 61 4.60 -14.04 -10.16
C GLN A 61 5.36 -15.33 -10.39
N VAL A 62 4.66 -16.40 -10.06
CA VAL A 62 5.16 -17.75 -10.19
C VAL A 62 4.69 -18.30 -11.54
N ILE A 63 5.65 -18.73 -12.36
CA ILE A 63 5.37 -19.49 -13.58
C ILE A 63 5.94 -20.90 -13.44
N TRP A 64 5.26 -21.85 -14.09
CA TRP A 64 5.70 -23.24 -14.19
C TRP A 64 6.30 -23.46 -15.56
N VAL A 65 7.56 -23.86 -15.60
CA VAL A 65 8.28 -24.15 -16.84
C VAL A 65 8.45 -25.67 -16.94
N PRO A 66 8.05 -26.31 -18.05
CA PRO A 66 8.22 -27.74 -18.24
C PRO A 66 9.72 -28.10 -18.25
N SER A 67 10.05 -29.27 -17.70
CA SER A 67 11.41 -29.79 -17.76
C SER A 67 11.73 -30.34 -19.15
N ASN A 68 12.95 -30.11 -19.62
CA ASN A 68 13.46 -30.72 -20.86
C ASN A 68 13.87 -32.19 -20.69
N TYR A 69 13.85 -32.72 -19.45
CA TYR A 69 14.16 -34.12 -19.15
C TYR A 69 12.89 -34.96 -19.03
N PRO A 70 12.75 -36.07 -19.79
CA PRO A 70 11.61 -36.96 -19.68
C PRO A 70 11.42 -37.48 -18.25
N GLY A 71 10.20 -37.37 -17.71
CA GLY A 71 9.85 -37.83 -16.37
C GLY A 71 10.22 -36.89 -15.21
N ALA A 72 10.92 -35.78 -15.49
CA ALA A 72 11.22 -34.77 -14.46
C ALA A 72 10.02 -33.82 -14.22
N PRO A 73 9.83 -33.33 -12.97
CA PRO A 73 8.75 -32.39 -12.65
C PRO A 73 9.00 -31.01 -13.26
N ALA A 74 7.92 -30.24 -13.43
CA ALA A 74 8.00 -28.84 -13.83
C ALA A 74 8.76 -28.00 -12.79
N GLN A 75 9.48 -26.99 -13.26
CA GLN A 75 10.25 -26.08 -12.40
C GLN A 75 9.44 -24.81 -12.12
N GLN A 76 9.53 -24.32 -10.88
CA GLN A 76 8.91 -23.07 -10.47
C GLN A 76 9.91 -21.92 -10.63
N ILE A 77 9.52 -20.86 -11.34
CA ILE A 77 10.35 -19.66 -11.51
C ILE A 77 9.56 -18.44 -11.05
N VAL A 78 10.20 -17.56 -10.27
CA VAL A 78 9.65 -16.25 -9.92
C VAL A 78 10.12 -15.24 -10.95
N THR A 79 9.18 -14.62 -11.65
CA THR A 79 9.44 -13.54 -12.61
C THR A 79 8.72 -12.27 -12.19
N GLN A 80 9.25 -11.12 -12.61
CA GLN A 80 8.62 -9.83 -12.40
C GLN A 80 7.79 -9.49 -13.64
N GLN A 81 6.46 -9.56 -13.55
CA GLN A 81 5.63 -9.08 -14.64
C GLN A 81 5.21 -7.64 -14.44
N CYS A 82 5.06 -6.97 -15.57
CA CYS A 82 4.47 -5.66 -15.67
C CYS A 82 2.96 -5.72 -15.39
N VAL A 83 2.53 -5.17 -14.25
CA VAL A 83 1.10 -4.93 -14.02
C VAL A 83 0.78 -3.50 -14.43
N PRO A 84 -0.08 -3.28 -15.43
CA PRO A 84 -0.46 -1.94 -15.87
C PRO A 84 -1.30 -1.26 -14.79
N MET A 85 -0.89 -0.06 -14.40
CA MET A 85 -1.55 0.78 -13.40
C MET A 85 -1.57 2.22 -13.90
N GLU A 86 -2.21 3.11 -13.14
CA GLU A 86 -2.18 4.54 -13.43
C GLU A 86 -1.73 5.33 -12.22
N ASP A 87 -0.77 6.25 -12.40
CA ASP A 87 -0.41 7.26 -11.41
C ASP A 87 -1.11 8.56 -11.78
N TRP A 88 -1.92 9.08 -10.87
CA TRP A 88 -2.52 10.40 -10.98
C TRP A 88 -1.89 11.33 -9.95
N VAL A 89 -1.48 12.52 -10.39
CA VAL A 89 -0.77 13.48 -9.55
C VAL A 89 -1.67 14.65 -9.20
N TYR A 90 -1.75 15.00 -7.92
CA TYR A 90 -2.53 16.11 -7.39
C TYR A 90 -1.60 17.15 -6.77
N ASN A 91 -1.83 18.43 -7.10
CA ASN A 91 -1.16 19.54 -6.45
C ASN A 91 -1.95 19.95 -5.18
N ARG A 92 -1.31 19.86 -4.01
CA ARG A 92 -1.89 20.22 -2.70
C ARG A 92 -1.56 21.66 -2.26
N GLY A 93 -1.05 22.49 -3.15
CA GLY A 93 -0.66 23.88 -2.89
C GLY A 93 0.82 24.06 -2.52
N GLN A 94 1.23 25.32 -2.46
CA GLN A 94 2.63 25.70 -2.21
C GLN A 94 3.11 25.22 -0.82
N GLY A 95 4.33 24.69 -0.77
CA GLY A 95 4.91 24.16 0.46
C GLY A 95 4.34 22.79 0.89
N ASN A 96 3.43 22.19 0.12
CA ASN A 96 3.00 20.81 0.32
C ASN A 96 3.71 19.87 -0.67
N PHE A 97 3.72 18.58 -0.35
CA PHE A 97 4.13 17.56 -1.31
C PHE A 97 3.02 17.34 -2.34
N LEU A 98 3.35 16.98 -3.57
CA LEU A 98 2.40 16.43 -4.52
C LEU A 98 1.77 15.16 -3.93
N GLY A 99 0.49 14.92 -4.21
CA GLY A 99 -0.17 13.66 -3.88
C GLY A 99 -0.20 12.75 -5.10
N ILE A 100 0.45 11.60 -5.04
CA ILE A 100 0.44 10.61 -6.12
C ILE A 100 -0.50 9.49 -5.73
N VAL A 101 -1.58 9.32 -6.48
CA VAL A 101 -2.58 8.27 -6.29
C VAL A 101 -2.38 7.22 -7.37
N ARG A 102 -2.07 5.99 -6.96
CA ARG A 102 -1.96 4.86 -7.85
C ARG A 102 -3.28 4.13 -7.93
N PHE A 103 -3.75 3.88 -9.15
CA PHE A 103 -4.95 3.11 -9.41
C PHE A 103 -4.62 1.74 -10.01
N TYR A 104 -5.32 0.73 -9.52
CA TYR A 104 -5.35 -0.61 -10.12
C TYR A 104 -6.80 -1.04 -10.29
N ASN A 105 -7.17 -1.49 -11.49
CA ASN A 105 -8.54 -1.88 -11.84
C ASN A 105 -9.62 -0.85 -11.44
N GLY A 106 -9.29 0.44 -11.56
CA GLY A 106 -10.24 1.54 -11.30
C GLY A 106 -10.39 1.96 -9.82
N ALA A 107 -9.68 1.33 -8.89
CA ALA A 107 -9.67 1.67 -7.47
C ALA A 107 -8.29 2.15 -7.01
N VAL A 108 -8.26 2.99 -5.99
CA VAL A 108 -7.01 3.43 -5.34
C VAL A 108 -6.32 2.22 -4.75
N GLU A 109 -5.13 1.92 -5.25
CA GLU A 109 -4.24 0.89 -4.72
C GLU A 109 -3.33 1.49 -3.65
N SER A 110 -2.79 2.68 -3.88
CA SER A 110 -1.95 3.39 -2.91
C SER A 110 -1.99 4.90 -3.09
N VAL A 111 -1.66 5.62 -2.02
CA VAL A 111 -1.42 7.06 -2.02
C VAL A 111 -0.04 7.31 -1.45
N ARG A 112 0.77 8.13 -2.12
CA ARG A 112 2.13 8.47 -1.69
C ARG A 112 2.43 9.94 -1.95
N ASP A 113 3.39 10.47 -1.19
CA ASP A 113 3.88 11.82 -1.40
C ASP A 113 4.89 11.85 -2.57
N GLY A 114 4.78 12.88 -3.40
CA GLY A 114 5.71 13.17 -4.50
C GLY A 114 6.68 14.31 -4.16
N GLU A 115 7.10 15.05 -5.17
CA GLU A 115 7.97 16.22 -4.98
C GLU A 115 7.29 17.33 -4.18
N ARG A 116 8.08 18.15 -3.50
CA ARG A 116 7.58 19.34 -2.78
C ARG A 116 7.35 20.48 -3.75
N VAL A 117 6.16 21.06 -3.73
CA VAL A 117 5.80 22.23 -4.54
C VAL A 117 6.54 23.45 -4.00
N ARG A 118 7.30 24.13 -4.88
CA ARG A 118 8.06 25.34 -4.59
C ARG A 118 7.23 26.60 -4.81
#